data_AF-C0EAV5-F1
#
_entry.id   AF-C0EAV5-F1
#
_cell.length_a   1.000
_cell.length_b   1.000
_cell.length_c   1.000
_cell.angle_alpha   90.00
_cell.angle_beta   90.00
_cell.angle_gamma   90.00
#
_symmetry.space_group_name_H-M   'P 1'
#
loop_
_entity.id
_entity.type
_entity.pdbx_description
1 polymer ?
#
loop_
_entity_poly.entity_id
_entity_poly.type
_entity_poly.pdbx_seq_one_letter_code
_entity_poly.pdbx_strand_id
1 'polypeptide(L)' 'MKKEPVYDCGLDQKLIQLRESKHLSQRELAKRLQLSSNTISDYERAVK' A
#
# COMPACT_ATOMS: atom_id res chain seq x y z
N MET A 1 2.68 2.79 -26.43
CA MET A 1 2.32 1.55 -25.71
C MET A 1 2.36 1.86 -24.22
N LYS A 2 1.21 1.97 -23.56
CA LYS A 2 1.23 2.13 -22.09
C LYS A 2 1.72 0.81 -21.53
N LYS A 3 2.93 0.79 -20.97
CA LYS A 3 3.43 -0.39 -20.28
C LYS A 3 2.53 -0.62 -19.08
N GLU A 4 1.73 -1.68 -19.14
CA GLU A 4 1.05 -2.18 -17.96
C GLU A 4 2.12 -2.65 -16.97
N PRO A 5 2.10 -2.22 -15.70
CA PRO A 5 3.09 -2.67 -14.74
C PRO A 5 2.92 -4.17 -14.52
N VAL A 6 4.02 -4.91 -14.65
CA VAL A 6 4.10 -6.33 -14.38
C VAL A 6 3.95 -6.51 -12.87
N TYR A 7 2.79 -6.98 -12.41
CA TYR A 7 2.51 -7.25 -10.99
C TYR A 7 3.05 -8.63 -10.60
N ASP A 8 4.37 -8.78 -10.54
CA ASP A 8 5.01 -9.91 -9.88
C ASP A 8 5.30 -9.52 -8.42
N CYS A 9 4.28 -9.59 -7.56
CA CYS A 9 4.46 -9.23 -6.15
C CYS A 9 3.28 -9.59 -5.25
N GLY A 10 3.57 -9.93 -3.99
CA GLY A 10 2.59 -10.29 -2.96
C GLY A 10 1.52 -9.21 -2.67
N LEU A 11 0.50 -9.61 -1.89
CA LEU A 11 -0.62 -8.75 -1.47
C LEU A 11 -0.17 -7.45 -0.80
N ASP A 12 0.98 -7.48 -0.12
CA ASP A 12 1.66 -6.36 0.52
C ASP A 12 2.07 -5.28 -0.49
N GLN A 13 2.71 -5.67 -1.60
CA GLN A 13 3.12 -4.72 -2.64
C GLN A 13 1.93 -4.13 -3.40
N LYS A 14 0.85 -4.89 -3.57
CA LYS A 14 -0.39 -4.38 -4.16
C LYS A 14 -1.03 -3.29 -3.30
N LEU A 15 -0.97 -3.42 -1.98
CA LEU A 15 -1.46 -2.40 -1.06
C LEU A 15 -0.65 -1.10 -1.20
N ILE A 16 0.68 -1.20 -1.26
CA ILE A 16 1.59 -0.05 -1.46
C ILE A 16 1.23 0.68 -2.77
N GLN A 17 1.14 -0.06 -3.87
CA GLN A 17 0.82 0.52 -5.19
C GLN A 17 -0.54 1.22 -5.20
N LEU A 18 -1.57 0.63 -4.59
CA LEU A 18 -2.89 1.26 -4.50
C LEU A 18 -2.83 2.55 -3.69
N ARG A 19 -2.13 2.55 -2.55
CA ARG A 19 -1.95 3.75 -1.72
C ARG A 19 -1.25 4.87 -2.49
N GLU A 20 -0.17 4.54 -3.19
CA GLU A 20 0.62 5.50 -3.98
C GLU A 20 -0.13 6.01 -5.21
N SER A 21 -0.93 5.15 -5.87
CA SER A 21 -1.79 5.56 -6.99
C SER A 21 -2.85 6.60 -6.61
N LYS A 22 -3.15 6.70 -5.31
CA LYS A 22 -4.05 7.69 -4.72
C LYS A 22 -3.31 8.87 -4.08
N HIS A 23 -1.99 8.93 -4.22
CA HIS A 23 -1.11 9.95 -3.63
C HIS A 23 -1.28 10.08 -2.11
N LEU A 24 -1.47 8.96 -1.40
CA LEU A 24 -1.65 8.95 0.05
C LEU A 24 -0.35 8.53 0.76
N SER A 25 -0.03 9.20 1.86
CA SER A 25 0.92 8.65 2.84
C SER A 25 0.28 7.51 3.65
N GLN A 26 1.11 6.68 4.29
CA GLN A 26 0.62 5.65 5.22
C GLN A 26 -0.22 6.26 6.35
N ARG A 27 0.16 7.45 6.87
CA ARG A 27 -0.59 8.15 7.92
C ARG A 27 -1.96 8.63 7.45
N GLU A 28 -2.06 9.11 6.22
CA GLU A 28 -3.35 9.54 5.66
C GLU A 28 -4.26 8.37 5.37
N LEU A 29 -3.72 7.26 4.85
CA LEU A 29 -4.47 6.02 4.69
C LEU A 29 -4.98 5.50 6.05
N ALA A 30 -4.11 5.47 7.06
CA ALA A 30 -4.45 5.07 8.41
C ALA A 30 -5.59 5.93 8.99
N LYS A 31 -5.50 7.26 8.86
CA LYS A 31 -6.56 8.18 9.30
C LYS A 31 -7.89 7.90 8.61
N ARG A 32 -7.91 7.66 7.30
CA ARG A 32 -9.13 7.37 6.53
C ARG A 32 -9.78 6.06 6.94
N LEU A 33 -8.96 5.06 7.24
CA LEU A 33 -9.41 3.73 7.65
C LEU A 33 -9.65 3.62 9.17
N GLN A 34 -9.43 4.71 9.92
CA GLN A 34 -9.48 4.72 11.40
C GLN A 34 -8.58 3.67 12.04
N LEU A 35 -7.43 3.42 11.40
CA LEU A 35 -6.40 2.50 11.87
C LEU A 35 -5.20 3.27 12.42
N SER A 36 -4.35 2.56 13.16
CA SER A 36 -3.05 3.10 13.54
C SER A 36 -2.11 3.13 12.33
N SER A 37 -1.17 4.08 12.31
CA SER A 37 -0.14 4.12 11.26
C SER A 37 0.75 2.88 11.29
N ASN A 38 0.91 2.24 12.46
CA ASN A 38 1.68 1.02 12.62
C ASN A 38 0.99 -0.15 11.92
N THR A 39 -0.35 -0.25 12.03
CA THR A 39 -1.14 -1.28 11.35
C THR A 39 -0.97 -1.24 9.83
N ILE A 40 -0.95 -0.05 9.23
CA ILE A 40 -0.67 0.10 7.79
C ILE A 40 0.77 -0.32 7.46
N SER A 41 1.74 0.09 8.28
CA SER A 41 3.13 -0.33 8.08
C SER A 41 3.32 -1.84 8.21
N ASP A 42 2.57 -2.50 9.09
CA ASP A 42 2.62 -3.94 9.28
C ASP A 42 2.03 -4.68 8.09
N TYR A 43 0.90 -4.21 7.54
CA TYR A 43 0.32 -4.76 6.31
C TYR A 43 1.26 -4.60 5.09
N GLU A 44 1.96 -3.48 4.99
CA GLU A 44 2.94 -3.24 3.93
C GLU A 44 4.26 -4.00 4.14
N ARG A 45 4.48 -4.60 5.32
CA ARG A 45 5.71 -5.35 5.67
C ARG A 45 5.48 -6.86 5.78
N ALA A 46 4.22 -7.33 5.78
CA ALA A 46 3.82 -8.66 6.23
C ALA A 46 4.44 -9.86 5.47
N VAL A 47 5.22 -9.66 4.42
CA VAL A 47 5.93 -10.73 3.71
C VAL A 47 7.45 -10.54 3.84
N LYS A 48 8.05 -11.21 4.82
CA LYS A 48 9.47 -11.55 4.85
C LYS A 48 9.65 -13.01 5.23
#